data_AF-A0A1F8Y981-F1
#
_entry.id   AF-A0A1F8Y981-F1
#
_cell.length_a   1.000
_cell.length_b   1.000
_cell.length_c   1.000
_cell.angle_alpha   90.00
_cell.angle_beta   90.00
_cell.angle_gamma   90.00
#
_symmetry.space_group_name_H-M   'P 1'
#
loop_
_entity.id
_entity.type
_entity.pdbx_description
1 polymer ?
#
loop_
_entity_poly.entity_id
_entity_poly.type
_entity_poly.pdbx_seq_one_letter_code
_entity_poly.pdbx_strand_id
1 'polypeptide(L)'
;MRLSKEQVEKISRLMLENLKKKELIIFKANEDTVLHRIIDLFIRDLKTEDDLDREVENIMKQYSNEIEGGRMDYRKMFSMIKHKLVKERGIVI
;
A
#
# COMPACT_ATOMS: atom_id res chain seq x y z
N MET A 1 6.79 0.45 -2.23
CA MET A 1 7.70 1.63 -2.18
C MET A 1 7.64 2.23 -0.79
N ARG A 2 8.78 2.46 -0.13
CA ARG A 2 8.81 2.78 1.31
C ARG A 2 8.73 4.28 1.57
N LEU A 3 7.52 4.82 1.62
CA LEU A 3 7.30 6.11 2.29
C LEU A 3 7.76 5.97 3.75
N SER A 4 8.62 6.88 4.21
CA SER A 4 9.01 6.91 5.62
C SER A 4 7.84 7.37 6.49
N LYS A 5 7.86 7.05 7.78
CA LYS A 5 6.83 7.54 8.72
C LYS A 5 6.72 9.05 8.70
N GLU A 6 7.85 9.76 8.66
CA GLU A 6 7.89 11.23 8.57
C GLU A 6 7.23 11.75 7.28
N GLN A 7 7.42 11.06 6.15
CA GLN A 7 6.76 11.42 4.89
C GLN A 7 5.25 11.22 4.99
N VAL A 8 4.80 10.10 5.58
CA VAL A 8 3.38 9.83 5.80
C VAL A 8 2.75 10.88 6.71
N GLU A 9 3.42 11.26 7.80
CA GLU A 9 2.97 12.32 8.70
C GLU A 9 2.85 13.67 8.00
N LYS A 10 3.86 14.04 7.20
CA LYS A 10 3.85 15.30 6.43
C LYS A 10 2.70 15.33 5.42
N ILE A 11 2.48 14.24 4.69
CA ILE A 11 1.39 14.13 3.70
C ILE A 11 0.03 14.19 4.42
N SER A 12 -0.11 13.45 5.52
CA SER A 12 -1.36 13.40 6.30
C SER A 12 -1.72 14.79 6.86
N ARG A 13 -0.73 15.52 7.37
CA ARG A 13 -0.92 16.89 7.85
C ARG A 13 -1.31 17.84 6.73
N LEU A 14 -0.62 17.79 5.59
CA LEU A 14 -0.96 18.61 4.41
C LEU A 14 -2.37 18.32 3.89
N MET A 15 -2.78 17.05 3.90
CA MET A 15 -4.12 16.64 3.50
C MET A 15 -5.17 17.24 4.44
N LEU A 16 -4.97 17.09 5.76
CA LEU A 16 -5.89 17.59 6.77
C LEU A 16 -6.02 19.13 6.72
N GLU A 17 -4.89 19.83 6.62
CA GLU A 17 -4.84 21.29 6.45
C GLU A 17 -5.60 21.76 5.20
N ASN A 18 -5.43 21.07 4.07
CA ASN A 18 -6.15 21.40 2.84
C ASN A 18 -7.66 21.16 2.96
N LEU A 19 -8.08 20.08 3.63
CA LEU A 19 -9.49 19.78 3.87
C LEU A 19 -10.13 20.83 4.79
N LYS A 20 -9.40 21.24 5.84
CA LYS A 20 -9.80 22.30 6.78
C LYS A 20 -9.90 23.66 6.07
N LYS A 21 -8.88 24.04 5.30
CA LYS A 21 -8.84 25.32 4.57
C LYS A 21 -9.98 25.47 3.56
N LYS A 22 -10.42 24.35 2.97
CA LYS A 22 -11.54 24.33 2.01
C LYS A 22 -12.91 24.12 2.68
N GLU A 23 -12.95 24.06 4.02
CA GLU A 23 -14.17 23.82 4.80
C GLU A 23 -14.96 22.58 4.36
N LEU A 24 -14.26 21.54 3.87
CA LEU A 24 -14.87 20.32 3.35
C LEU A 24 -15.19 19.29 4.44
N ILE A 25 -14.76 19.53 5.68
CA ILE A 25 -14.87 18.58 6.79
C ILE A 25 -15.37 19.27 8.06
N ILE A 26 -16.09 18.50 8.87
CA ILE A 26 -16.47 18.88 10.23
C ILE A 26 -15.77 17.91 11.18
N PHE A 27 -14.96 18.46 12.09
CA PHE A 27 -14.27 17.68 13.10
C PHE A 27 -15.27 17.18 14.16
N LYS A 28 -15.36 15.86 14.32
CA LYS A 28 -16.14 15.22 15.39
C LYS A 28 -15.31 14.88 16.64
N ALA A 29 -14.00 15.10 16.55
CA ALA A 29 -13.01 14.86 17.59
C ALA A 29 -11.87 15.89 17.43
N ASN A 30 -10.91 15.89 18.36
CA ASN A 30 -9.75 16.78 18.27
C ASN A 30 -8.95 16.53 16.98
N GLU A 31 -8.37 17.58 16.42
CA GLU A 31 -7.58 17.57 15.18
C GLU A 31 -6.41 16.59 15.26
N ASP A 32 -5.70 16.55 16.38
CA ASP A 32 -4.61 15.60 16.63
C ASP A 32 -5.09 14.15 16.58
N THR A 33 -6.29 13.85 17.11
CA THR A 33 -6.85 12.50 17.08
C THR A 33 -7.20 12.09 15.65
N VAL A 34 -7.74 13.00 14.85
CA VAL A 34 -8.03 12.76 13.43
C VAL A 34 -6.74 12.56 12.64
N LEU A 35 -5.72 13.40 12.86
CA LEU A 35 -4.42 13.30 12.20
C LEU A 35 -3.74 11.95 12.50
N HIS A 36 -3.67 11.55 13.77
CA HIS A 36 -3.12 10.24 14.15
C HIS A 36 -3.88 9.09 13.47
N ARG A 37 -5.21 9.18 13.40
CA ARG A 37 -6.01 8.14 12.74
C ARG A 37 -5.73 8.04 11.24
N ILE A 38 -5.52 9.17 10.56
CA ILE A 38 -5.14 9.20 9.15
C ILE A 38 -3.76 8.54 8.97
N ILE A 39 -2.79 8.90 9.79
CA ILE A 39 -1.43 8.35 9.75
C ILE A 39 -1.46 6.83 9.97
N ASP A 40 -2.18 6.35 10.98
CA ASP A 40 -2.30 4.93 11.30
C ASP A 40 -2.91 4.12 10.15
N LEU A 41 -3.97 4.65 9.53
CA LEU A 41 -4.62 4.02 8.39
C LEU A 41 -3.67 3.96 7.18
N PHE A 42 -2.99 5.06 6.87
CA PHE A 42 -2.03 5.12 5.77
C PHE A 42 -0.90 4.10 6.00
N ILE A 43 -0.30 4.07 7.19
CA ILE A 43 0.77 3.11 7.51
C ILE A 43 0.27 1.66 7.41
N ARG A 44 -0.96 1.38 7.85
CA ARG A 44 -1.56 0.05 7.74
C ARG A 44 -1.74 -0.37 6.27
N ASP A 45 -2.21 0.53 5.42
CA ASP A 45 -2.37 0.25 3.99
C ASP A 45 -1.02 -0.01 3.32
N LEU A 46 -0.01 0.82 3.60
CA LEU A 46 1.35 0.62 3.08
C LEU A 46 1.95 -0.73 3.51
N LYS A 47 1.72 -1.13 4.77
CA LYS A 47 2.16 -2.45 5.25
C LYS A 47 1.45 -3.60 4.53
N THR A 48 0.15 -3.44 4.27
CA THR A 48 -0.64 -4.45 3.55
C THR A 48 -0.11 -4.63 2.13
N GLU A 49 0.27 -3.54 1.46
CA GLU A 49 0.91 -3.58 0.15
C GLU A 49 2.31 -4.22 0.21
N ASP A 50 3.16 -3.84 1.18
CA ASP A 50 4.49 -4.43 1.36
C ASP A 50 4.42 -5.94 1.65
N ASP A 51 3.44 -6.40 2.44
CA ASP A 51 3.25 -7.81 2.74
C ASP A 51 2.75 -8.59 1.51
N LEU A 52 1.86 -7.99 0.71
CA LEU A 52 1.42 -8.55 -0.57
C LEU A 52 2.61 -8.72 -1.53
N ASP A 53 3.47 -7.72 -1.67
CA ASP A 53 4.64 -7.79 -2.55
C ASP A 53 5.62 -8.88 -2.10
N ARG A 54 5.85 -9.06 -0.79
CA ARG A 54 6.67 -10.16 -0.25
C ARG A 54 6.07 -11.53 -0.54
N GLU A 55 4.75 -11.65 -0.47
CA GLU A 55 4.06 -12.90 -0.79
C GLU A 55 4.21 -13.23 -2.29
N VAL A 56 4.05 -12.23 -3.17
CA VAL A 56 4.31 -12.38 -4.60
C VAL A 56 5.75 -12.85 -4.85
N GLU A 57 6.75 -12.24 -4.20
CA GLU A 57 8.15 -12.66 -4.31
C GLU A 57 8.38 -14.10 -3.85
N ASN A 58 7.73 -14.53 -2.76
CA ASN A 58 7.86 -15.89 -2.26
C ASN A 58 7.25 -16.92 -3.22
N ILE A 59 6.11 -16.61 -3.84
CA ILE A 59 5.53 -17.45 -4.88
C ILE A 59 6.46 -17.50 -6.10
N MET A 60 7.00 -16.35 -6.53
CA MET A 60 7.93 -16.27 -7.66
C MET A 60 9.19 -17.12 -7.46
N LYS A 61 9.70 -17.23 -6.22
CA LYS A 61 10.84 -18.11 -5.90
C LYS A 61 10.55 -19.60 -6.17
N GLN A 62 9.30 -20.03 -6.10
CA GLN A 62 8.94 -21.42 -6.42
C GLN A 62 9.05 -21.71 -7.93
N TYR A 63 8.93 -20.68 -8.77
CA TYR A 63 9.00 -20.78 -10.23
C TYR A 63 10.35 -20.32 -10.79
N SER A 64 11.36 -20.04 -9.96
CA SER A 64 12.65 -19.49 -10.39
C SER A 64 13.34 -20.36 -11.44
N ASN A 65 13.31 -21.68 -11.28
CA ASN A 65 13.93 -22.64 -12.20
C ASN A 65 13.28 -22.62 -13.60
N GLU A 66 11.99 -22.33 -13.70
CA GLU A 66 11.26 -22.25 -14.97
C GLU A 66 11.50 -20.90 -15.67
N ILE A 67 11.68 -19.84 -14.88
CA ILE A 67 12.02 -18.48 -15.35
C ILE A 67 13.46 -18.46 -15.89
N GLU A 68 14.43 -19.03 -15.16
CA GLU A 68 15.83 -19.13 -15.59
C GLU A 68 16.01 -19.96 -16.87
N GLY A 69 15.15 -20.96 -17.08
CA GLY A 69 15.09 -21.75 -18.32
C GLY A 69 14.54 -20.99 -19.53
N GLY A 70 14.22 -19.69 -19.41
CA GLY A 70 13.71 -18.84 -20.48
C GLY A 70 12.27 -19.15 -20.91
N ARG A 71 11.56 -20.01 -20.18
CA ARG A 71 10.20 -20.45 -20.53
C ARG A 71 9.15 -19.43 -20.13
N MET A 72 9.46 -18.53 -19.19
CA MET A 72 8.48 -17.59 -18.63
C MET A 72 9.09 -16.22 -18.32
N ASP A 73 8.36 -15.15 -18.69
CA ASP A 73 8.74 -13.76 -18.42
C ASP A 73 8.41 -13.38 -16.98
N TYR A 74 9.45 -13.07 -16.20
CA TYR A 74 9.36 -12.68 -14.79
C TYR A 74 8.35 -11.56 -14.54
N ARG A 75 8.35 -10.52 -15.39
CA ARG A 75 7.52 -9.32 -15.19
C ARG A 75 6.04 -9.62 -15.41
N LYS A 76 5.73 -10.47 -16.41
CA LYS A 76 4.36 -10.92 -16.67
C LYS A 76 3.84 -11.79 -15.52
N MET A 77 4.65 -12.73 -15.04
CA MET A 77 4.24 -13.62 -13.96
C MET A 77 4.01 -12.88 -12.64
N PHE A 78 4.90 -11.93 -12.31
CA PHE A 78 4.74 -11.05 -11.15
C PHE A 78 3.40 -10.30 -11.20
N SER A 79 3.08 -9.70 -12.35
CA SER A 79 1.81 -8.98 -12.53
C SER A 79 0.59 -9.89 -12.42
N MET A 80 0.65 -11.10 -12.97
CA MET A 80 -0.44 -12.09 -12.88
C MET A 80 -0.68 -12.56 -11.45
N ILE A 81 0.38 -12.89 -10.70
CA ILE A 81 0.28 -13.35 -9.31
C ILE A 81 -0.24 -12.22 -8.42
N LYS A 82 0.30 -11.00 -8.58
CA LYS A 82 -0.19 -9.82 -7.85
C LYS A 82 -1.67 -9.60 -8.11
N HIS A 83 -2.12 -9.63 -9.36
CA HIS A 83 -3.54 -9.46 -9.69
C HIS A 83 -4.42 -10.57 -9.10
N LYS A 84 -3.95 -11.83 -9.09
CA LYS A 84 -4.68 -12.95 -8.49
C LYS A 84 -4.86 -12.76 -6.97
N LEU A 85 -3.78 -12.45 -6.26
CA LEU A 85 -3.81 -12.25 -4.81
C LEU A 85 -4.68 -11.07 -4.39
N VAL A 86 -4.65 -9.98 -5.16
CA VAL A 86 -5.51 -8.79 -4.94
C VAL A 86 -6.98 -9.17 -5.02
N LYS A 87 -7.35 -9.96 -6.05
CA LYS A 87 -8.73 -10.41 -6.25
C LYS A 87 -9.19 -11.40 -5.17
N GLU A 88 -8.33 -12.32 -4.75
CA GLU A 88 -8.66 -13.32 -3.72
C GLU A 88 -8.80 -12.69 -2.32
N ARG A 89 -8.00 -11.66 -2.01
CA ARG A 89 -8.01 -11.02 -0.69
C ARG A 89 -8.87 -9.75 -0.61
N GLY A 90 -9.49 -9.34 -1.71
CA GLY A 90 -10.31 -8.13 -1.77
C GLY A 90 -9.53 -6.85 -1.45
N ILE A 91 -8.22 -6.84 -1.72
CA ILE A 91 -7.38 -5.66 -1.53
C ILE A 91 -7.73 -4.67 -2.64
N VAL A 92 -7.93 -3.41 -2.29
CA VAL A 92 -8.09 -2.33 -3.29
C VAL A 92 -6.72 -1.68 -3.45
N ILE A 93 -6.16 -1.73 -4.67
CA ILE A 93 -4.92 -1.05 -5.05
C ILE A 93 -5.28 0.15 -5.94
#